data_AF-A0A822BQH8-F1
#
_entry.id   AF-A0A822BQH8-F1
#
_cell.length_a   1.000
_cell.length_b   1.000
_cell.length_c   1.000
_cell.angle_alpha   90.00
_cell.angle_beta   90.00
_cell.angle_gamma   90.00
#
_symmetry.space_group_name_H-M   'P 1'
#
loop_
_entity.id
_entity.type
_entity.pdbx_description
1 polymer ?
#
loop_
_entity_poly.entity_id
_entity_poly.type
_entity_poly.pdbx_seq_one_letter_code
_entity_poly.pdbx_strand_id
1 'polypeptide(L)'
;DKTMRIFDYTRNTFNLLCECASQLWSCIWNLDDPNIIYAGFNNGPIQVFDRQQVQTGETTLSTSIETLSLSTTSPIVSLQYIQRNSNFQSSGLLVASNDKSGFYEHVPNNEYRYHALPIDKNLSSLHYDSITNRLLA
;
A
#
# COMPACT_ATOMS: atom_id res chain seq x y z
N ASP A 1 -11.94 -0.93 -13.01
CA ASP A 1 -12.61 0.24 -12.36
C ASP A 1 -11.56 1.05 -11.61
N LYS A 2 -11.80 2.35 -11.38
CA LYS A 2 -10.88 3.26 -10.67
C LYS A 2 -11.34 3.50 -9.24
N THR A 3 -11.84 2.46 -8.58
CA THR A 3 -12.46 2.58 -7.27
C THR A 3 -11.98 1.47 -6.36
N MET A 4 -11.72 1.82 -5.10
CA MET A 4 -11.51 0.89 -4.01
C MET A 4 -12.75 0.92 -3.12
N ARG A 5 -13.18 -0.22 -2.60
CA ARG A 5 -14.36 -0.31 -1.73
C ARG A 5 -14.00 -1.04 -0.45
N ILE A 6 -14.50 -0.52 0.67
CA ILE A 6 -14.34 -1.13 1.98
C ILE A 6 -15.69 -1.70 2.40
N PHE A 7 -15.69 -2.98 2.73
CA PHE A 7 -16.86 -3.70 3.18
C PHE A 7 -16.75 -3.95 4.69
N ASP A 8 -17.79 -3.58 5.42
CA ASP A 8 -17.91 -3.85 6.85
C ASP A 8 -18.76 -5.11 7.06
N TYR A 9 -18.11 -6.19 7.47
CA TYR A 9 -18.77 -7.46 7.76
C TYR A 9 -19.78 -7.39 8.90
N THR A 10 -19.57 -6.50 9.89
CA THR A 10 -20.47 -6.37 11.05
C THR A 10 -21.80 -5.76 10.62
N ARG A 11 -21.75 -4.80 9.68
CA ARG A 11 -22.93 -4.08 9.18
C ARG A 11 -23.48 -4.66 7.88
N ASN A 12 -22.75 -5.57 7.25
CA ASN A 12 -23.07 -6.16 5.95
C ASN A 12 -23.27 -5.10 4.84
N THR A 13 -22.44 -4.05 4.84
CA THR A 13 -22.55 -2.92 3.90
C THR A 13 -21.16 -2.43 3.45
N PHE A 14 -21.11 -1.83 2.26
CA PHE A 14 -19.98 -1.01 1.86
C PHE A 14 -20.08 0.34 2.57
N ASN A 15 -19.11 0.63 3.44
CA ASN A 15 -19.12 1.84 4.26
C ASN A 15 -18.23 2.95 3.68
N LEU A 16 -17.32 2.62 2.76
CA LEU A 16 -16.45 3.59 2.12
C LEU A 16 -16.11 3.20 0.67
N LEU A 17 -16.23 4.17 -0.22
CA LEU A 17 -15.76 4.15 -1.59
C LEU A 17 -14.59 5.12 -1.73
N CYS A 18 -13.40 4.65 -2.14
CA CYS A 18 -12.29 5.54 -2.48
C CYS A 18 -12.18 5.68 -4.00
N GLU A 19 -12.27 6.92 -4.49
CA GLU A 19 -12.03 7.23 -5.90
C GLU A 19 -10.54 7.37 -6.15
N CYS A 20 -10.02 6.57 -7.08
CA CYS A 20 -8.60 6.49 -7.38
C CYS A 20 -8.26 7.25 -8.66
N ALA A 21 -7.04 7.79 -8.74
CA ALA A 21 -6.58 8.50 -9.94
C ALA A 21 -6.48 7.58 -11.19
N SER A 22 -6.12 6.31 -10.96
CA SER A 22 -5.94 5.31 -12.02
C SER A 22 -6.55 3.95 -11.65
N GLN A 23 -6.42 2.97 -12.55
CA GLN A 23 -6.89 1.61 -12.31
C GLN A 23 -6.10 0.97 -11.16
N LEU A 24 -6.82 0.54 -10.13
CA LEU A 24 -6.27 -0.14 -8.96
C LEU A 24 -5.83 -1.57 -9.31
N TRP A 25 -4.63 -1.96 -8.88
CA TRP A 25 -4.07 -3.30 -9.12
C TRP A 25 -3.73 -4.03 -7.83
N SER A 26 -3.41 -3.29 -6.78
CA SER A 26 -3.16 -3.83 -5.45
C SER A 26 -3.57 -2.81 -4.39
N CYS A 27 -3.94 -3.29 -3.21
CA CYS A 27 -4.16 -2.45 -2.06
C CYS A 27 -3.82 -3.19 -0.77
N ILE A 28 -3.43 -2.45 0.26
CA ILE A 28 -3.14 -3.03 1.57
C ILE A 28 -3.42 -2.01 2.68
N TRP A 29 -3.81 -2.53 3.83
CA TRP A 29 -3.94 -1.76 5.06
C TRP A 29 -2.57 -1.46 5.66
N ASN A 30 -2.41 -0.26 6.23
CA ASN A 30 -1.40 -0.07 7.26
C ASN A 30 -1.85 -0.84 8.51
N LEU A 31 -1.02 -1.77 8.99
CA LEU A 31 -1.37 -2.60 10.15
C LEU A 31 -1.06 -1.90 11.49
N ASP A 32 -0.23 -0.85 11.47
CA ASP A 32 0.05 -0.02 12.65
C ASP A 32 -1.01 1.10 12.82
N ASP A 33 -1.56 1.62 11.72
CA ASP A 33 -2.70 2.56 11.71
C ASP A 33 -3.76 2.17 10.66
N PRO A 34 -4.83 1.46 11.06
CA PRO A 34 -5.89 1.00 10.15
C PRO A 34 -6.76 2.12 9.52
N ASN A 35 -6.47 3.40 9.78
CA ASN A 35 -7.06 4.49 9.01
C ASN A 35 -6.35 4.72 7.67
N ILE A 36 -5.10 4.29 7.58
CA ILE A 36 -4.26 4.44 6.40
C ILE A 36 -4.39 3.24 5.47
N ILE A 37 -4.61 3.52 4.19
CA ILE A 37 -4.69 2.52 3.12
C ILE A 37 -3.74 2.91 1.99
N TYR A 38 -3.02 1.92 1.48
CA TYR A 38 -2.17 2.07 0.29
C TYR A 38 -2.87 1.47 -0.92
N ALA A 39 -2.81 2.18 -2.04
CA ALA A 39 -3.41 1.79 -3.30
C ALA A 39 -2.36 1.84 -4.42
N GLY A 40 -1.97 0.69 -4.94
CA GLY A 40 -1.03 0.55 -6.05
C GLY A 40 -1.75 0.53 -7.39
N PHE A 41 -1.24 1.30 -8.36
CA PHE A 41 -1.89 1.47 -9.65
C PHE A 41 -1.19 0.77 -10.81
N ASN A 42 -1.95 0.59 -11.88
CA ASN A 42 -1.49 0.03 -13.14
C ASN A 42 -0.36 0.81 -13.84
N ASN A 43 -0.15 2.06 -13.44
CA ASN A 43 0.82 2.97 -14.04
C ASN A 43 2.01 3.29 -13.14
N GLY A 44 2.15 2.61 -11.98
CA GLY A 44 3.34 2.67 -11.12
C GLY A 44 3.27 3.50 -9.83
N PRO A 45 2.45 4.56 -9.69
CA PRO A 45 2.29 5.24 -8.41
C PRO A 45 1.56 4.41 -7.37
N ILE A 46 1.79 4.77 -6.10
CA ILE A 46 1.01 4.31 -4.95
C ILE A 46 0.37 5.53 -4.28
N GLN A 47 -0.94 5.56 -4.14
CA GLN A 47 -1.61 6.60 -3.35
C GLN A 47 -1.85 6.13 -1.92
N VAL A 48 -1.65 7.05 -0.98
CA VAL A 48 -1.95 6.86 0.44
C VAL A 48 -3.26 7.58 0.74
N PHE A 49 -4.22 6.85 1.30
CA PHE A 49 -5.53 7.36 1.69
C PHE A 49 -5.68 7.29 3.20
N ASP A 50 -6.24 8.35 3.79
CA ASP A 50 -6.64 8.37 5.20
C ASP A 50 -8.17 8.42 5.28
N ARG A 51 -8.75 7.39 5.89
CA ARG A 51 -10.19 7.25 6.09
C ARG A 51 -10.79 8.34 6.96
N GLN A 52 -9.99 8.99 7.80
CA GLN A 52 -10.46 10.10 8.64
C GLN A 52 -10.72 11.37 7.83
N GLN A 53 -10.24 11.45 6.58
CA GLN A 53 -10.53 12.58 5.69
C GLN A 53 -11.92 12.54 5.07
N VAL A 54 -12.66 11.44 5.26
CA VAL A 54 -14.06 11.37 4.82
C VAL A 54 -14.87 12.36 5.66
N GLN A 55 -15.52 13.31 4.99
CA GLN A 55 -16.30 14.32 5.69
C GLN A 55 -17.51 13.68 6.37
N THR A 56 -17.99 14.30 7.45
CA THR A 56 -19.13 13.79 8.21
C THR A 56 -20.37 13.69 7.31
N GLY A 57 -20.93 12.49 7.17
CA GLY A 57 -22.09 12.21 6.33
C GLY A 57 -21.76 11.78 4.89
N GLU A 58 -20.48 11.79 4.51
CA GLU A 58 -20.03 11.26 3.22
C GLU A 58 -19.59 9.80 3.34
N THR A 59 -19.65 9.08 2.22
CA THR A 59 -19.16 7.68 2.09
C THR A 59 -18.13 7.55 0.98
N THR A 60 -17.61 8.67 0.49
CA THR A 60 -16.68 8.74 -0.63
C THR A 60 -15.42 9.47 -0.21
N LEU A 61 -14.25 8.92 -0.55
CA LEU A 61 -12.95 9.53 -0.35
C LEU A 61 -12.26 9.70 -1.70
N SER A 62 -12.07 10.94 -2.15
CA SER A 62 -11.47 11.22 -3.48
C SER A 62 -10.08 11.87 -3.39
N THR A 63 -9.59 12.12 -2.17
CA THR A 63 -8.30 12.79 -1.94
C THR A 63 -7.32 11.82 -1.28
N SER A 64 -6.15 11.66 -1.89
CA SER A 64 -5.01 10.99 -1.28
C SER A 64 -4.19 12.01 -0.48
N ILE A 65 -3.65 11.60 0.66
CA ILE A 65 -2.78 12.43 1.50
C ILE A 65 -1.34 12.47 1.00
N GLU A 66 -0.93 11.45 0.26
CA GLU A 66 0.43 11.30 -0.24
C GLU A 66 0.47 10.40 -1.48
N THR A 67 1.55 10.51 -2.26
CA THR A 67 1.83 9.62 -3.39
C THR A 67 3.27 9.15 -3.33
N LEU A 68 3.46 7.84 -3.24
CA LEU A 68 4.77 7.19 -3.31
C LEU A 68 5.06 6.75 -4.75
N SER A 69 6.34 6.77 -5.15
CA SER A 69 6.76 6.45 -6.52
C SER A 69 8.01 5.59 -6.56
N LEU A 70 7.91 4.42 -7.21
CA LEU A 70 9.05 3.56 -7.55
C LEU A 70 9.85 4.07 -8.76
N SER A 71 9.49 5.23 -9.32
CA SER A 71 10.01 5.72 -10.60
C SER A 71 9.86 4.69 -11.73
N THR A 72 8.73 3.98 -11.77
CA THR A 72 8.34 3.03 -12.83
C THR A 72 7.00 3.44 -13.40
N THR A 73 6.73 3.03 -14.65
CA THR A 73 5.41 3.09 -15.26
C THR A 73 4.70 1.73 -15.25
N SER A 74 5.39 0.69 -14.78
CA SER A 74 4.87 -0.67 -14.71
C SER A 74 3.86 -0.81 -13.56
N PRO A 75 2.85 -1.69 -13.68
CA PRO A 75 1.86 -1.89 -12.65
C PRO A 75 2.44 -2.28 -11.29
N ILE A 76 1.83 -1.79 -10.21
CA ILE A 76 2.14 -2.25 -8.85
C ILE A 76 1.39 -3.56 -8.58
N VAL A 77 2.12 -4.67 -8.67
CA VAL A 77 1.58 -6.03 -8.63
C VAL A 77 1.47 -6.59 -7.21
N SER A 78 2.28 -6.12 -6.27
CA SER A 78 2.21 -6.54 -4.87
C SER A 78 2.44 -5.38 -3.91
N LEU A 79 1.66 -5.37 -2.84
CA LEU A 79 1.82 -4.52 -1.68
C LEU A 79 1.69 -5.36 -0.43
N GLN A 80 2.61 -5.18 0.52
CA GLN A 80 2.52 -5.77 1.84
C GLN A 80 3.01 -4.78 2.89
N TYR A 81 2.22 -4.60 3.94
CA TYR A 81 2.66 -3.84 5.10
C TYR A 81 3.44 -4.76 6.05
N ILE A 82 4.66 -4.35 6.41
CA ILE A 82 5.52 -5.05 7.37
C ILE A 82 5.45 -4.27 8.69
N GLN A 83 4.97 -4.93 9.75
CA GLN A 83 4.98 -4.38 11.10
C GLN A 83 6.33 -4.61 11.77
N ARG A 84 6.66 -3.73 12.72
CA ARG A 84 7.80 -3.92 13.60
C ARG A 84 7.60 -5.21 14.41
N ASN A 85 8.64 -6.03 14.49
CA ASN A 85 8.66 -7.22 15.33
C ASN A 85 10.05 -7.39 15.97
N SER A 86 10.26 -8.48 16.73
CA SER A 86 11.53 -8.74 17.40
C SER A 86 12.71 -8.88 16.43
N ASN A 87 12.47 -9.43 15.25
CA ASN A 87 13.49 -9.74 14.23
C ASN A 87 13.73 -8.56 13.26
N PHE A 88 12.72 -7.70 13.09
CA PHE A 88 12.73 -6.57 12.16
C PHE A 88 12.22 -5.32 12.87
N GLN A 89 13.15 -4.44 13.25
CA GLN A 89 12.87 -3.25 14.07
C GLN A 89 12.28 -2.08 13.27
N SER A 90 12.13 -2.22 11.95
CA SER A 90 11.47 -1.25 11.09
C SER A 90 10.04 -1.67 10.78
N SER A 91 9.19 -0.72 10.38
CA SER A 91 7.88 -1.01 9.79
C SER A 91 7.73 -0.20 8.50
N GLY A 92 6.80 -0.58 7.64
CA GLY A 92 6.60 0.13 6.38
C GLY A 92 5.98 -0.73 5.28
N LEU A 93 6.09 -0.22 4.05
CA LEU A 93 5.42 -0.78 2.89
C LEU A 93 6.44 -1.47 1.97
N LEU A 94 6.35 -2.79 1.89
CA LEU A 94 6.99 -3.57 0.84
C LEU A 94 6.16 -3.47 -0.43
N VAL A 95 6.84 -3.19 -1.55
CA VAL A 95 6.19 -2.95 -2.84
C VAL A 95 6.94 -3.63 -3.98
N ALA A 96 6.19 -4.15 -4.93
CA ALA A 96 6.71 -4.66 -6.19
C ALA A 96 5.89 -4.19 -7.39
N SER A 97 6.58 -3.78 -8.44
CA SER A 97 6.09 -3.72 -9.81
C SER A 97 6.69 -4.88 -10.62
N ASN A 98 6.26 -5.04 -11.87
CA ASN A 98 6.86 -6.03 -12.78
C ASN A 98 8.37 -5.86 -13.00
N ASP A 99 8.95 -4.68 -12.77
CA ASP A 99 10.32 -4.35 -13.12
C ASP A 99 11.14 -3.73 -11.98
N LYS A 100 10.52 -3.44 -10.83
CA LYS A 100 11.15 -2.83 -9.66
C LYS A 100 10.52 -3.36 -8.38
N SER A 101 11.29 -3.33 -7.31
CA SER A 101 10.78 -3.58 -5.97
C SER A 101 11.55 -2.76 -4.96
N GLY A 102 10.93 -2.55 -3.81
CA GLY A 102 11.53 -1.78 -2.74
C GLY A 102 10.73 -1.85 -1.46
N PHE A 103 11.30 -1.26 -0.42
CA PHE A 103 10.69 -1.11 0.88
C PHE A 103 10.67 0.36 1.26
N TYR A 104 9.47 0.91 1.47
CA TYR A 104 9.29 2.23 2.07
C TYR A 104 9.22 2.08 3.58
N GLU A 105 10.35 2.27 4.24
CA GLU A 105 10.45 2.31 5.70
C GLU A 105 9.71 3.53 6.24
N HIS A 106 8.84 3.32 7.22
CA HIS A 106 8.21 4.39 7.97
C HIS A 106 9.20 4.92 9.02
N VAL A 107 9.66 6.15 8.83
CA VAL A 107 10.56 6.83 9.77
C VAL A 107 9.75 7.76 10.68
N PRO A 108 10.30 8.22 11.82
CA PRO A 108 9.61 9.19 12.68
C PRO A 108 9.16 10.43 11.89
N ASN A 109 8.06 11.04 12.32
CA ASN A 109 7.39 12.19 11.68
C ASN A 109 6.59 11.86 10.40
N ASN A 110 6.17 10.61 10.23
CA ASN A 110 5.28 10.20 9.14
C ASN A 110 5.91 10.42 7.75
N GLU A 111 7.22 10.24 7.66
CA GLU A 111 7.97 10.27 6.42
C GLU A 111 8.30 8.84 5.97
N TYR A 112 8.57 8.67 4.67
CA TYR A 112 8.99 7.41 4.09
C TYR A 112 10.43 7.47 3.62
N ARG A 113 11.23 6.48 4.03
CA ARG A 113 12.57 6.23 3.49
C ARG A 113 12.52 5.05 2.53
N TYR A 114 12.90 5.29 1.28
CA TYR A 114 12.90 4.25 0.26
C TYR A 114 14.20 3.43 0.25
N HIS A 115 14.06 2.12 0.27
CA HIS A 115 15.15 1.14 0.14
C HIS A 115 14.89 0.26 -1.07
N ALA A 116 15.69 0.42 -2.13
CA ALA A 116 15.56 -0.42 -3.33
C ALA A 116 15.98 -1.87 -3.02
N LEU A 117 15.21 -2.84 -3.51
CA LEU A 117 15.54 -4.26 -3.38
C LEU A 117 16.23 -4.77 -4.66
N PRO A 118 17.27 -5.60 -4.54
CA PRO A 118 18.02 -6.12 -5.69
C PRO A 118 17.31 -7.33 -6.30
N ILE A 119 16.08 -7.14 -6.78
CA ILE A 119 15.27 -8.23 -7.36
C ILE A 119 15.16 -8.05 -8.87
N ASP A 120 15.27 -9.17 -9.59
CA ASP A 120 15.21 -9.23 -11.04
C ASP A 120 13.85 -8.81 -11.62
N LYS A 121 13.82 -8.58 -12.93
CA LYS A 121 12.61 -8.24 -13.68
C LYS A 121 11.64 -9.43 -13.76
N ASN A 122 10.38 -9.15 -14.08
CA ASN A 122 9.26 -10.08 -14.22
C ASN A 122 8.65 -10.55 -12.89
N LEU A 123 8.61 -9.68 -11.90
CA LEU A 123 7.90 -9.96 -10.66
C LEU A 123 6.39 -10.00 -10.89
N SER A 124 5.76 -11.00 -10.28
CA SER A 124 4.31 -11.15 -10.24
C SER A 124 3.75 -10.98 -8.84
N SER A 125 4.57 -11.26 -7.81
CA SER A 125 4.24 -11.09 -6.42
C SER A 125 5.52 -10.84 -5.61
N LEU A 126 5.36 -10.34 -4.39
CA LEU A 126 6.46 -10.21 -3.44
C LEU A 126 5.87 -10.31 -2.04
N HIS A 127 6.45 -11.16 -1.19
CA HIS A 127 5.97 -11.44 0.14
C HIS A 127 7.12 -11.63 1.13
N TYR A 128 7.05 -10.93 2.24
CA TYR A 128 7.94 -11.05 3.38
C TYR A 128 7.30 -11.93 4.46
N ASP A 129 8.03 -12.96 4.89
CA ASP A 129 7.70 -13.79 6.04
C ASP A 129 8.43 -13.27 7.28
N SER A 130 7.67 -12.76 8.24
CA SER A 130 8.19 -12.22 9.51
C SER A 130 8.74 -13.29 10.44
N ILE A 131 8.34 -14.56 10.27
CA ILE A 131 8.81 -15.67 11.10
C ILE A 131 10.24 -16.03 10.71
N THR A 132 10.48 -16.26 9.42
CA THR A 132 11.82 -16.65 8.93
C THR A 132 12.70 -15.47 8.54
N ASN A 133 12.16 -14.24 8.53
CA ASN A 133 12.81 -13.02 8.07
C ASN A 133 13.33 -13.16 6.62
N ARG A 134 12.49 -13.71 5.74
CA ARG A 134 12.82 -14.00 4.34
C ARG A 134 11.80 -13.38 3.40
N LEU A 135 12.25 -13.15 2.18
CA LEU A 135 11.46 -12.61 1.09
C LEU A 135 11.22 -13.72 0.04
N LEU A 136 9.97 -13.88 -0.37
CA LEU A 136 9.54 -14.70 -1.49
C LEU A 136 9.13 -13.77 -2.63
N ALA A 137 9.67 -14.00 -3.82
CA ALA A 137 9.50 -13.20 -5.03
C ALA A 137 9.08 -14.10 -6.20
#